data_AF-A0AAW8TTT6-F1
#
_entry.id   AF-A0AAW8TTT6-F1
#
_cell.length_a   1.000
_cell.length_b   1.000
_cell.length_c   1.000
_cell.angle_alpha   90.00
_cell.angle_beta   90.00
_cell.angle_gamma   90.00
#
_symmetry.space_group_name_H-M   'P 1'
#
loop_
_entity.id
_entity.type
_entity.pdbx_description
1 polymer ?
#
loop_
_entity_poly.entity_id
_entity_poly.type
_entity_poly.pdbx_seq_one_letter_code
_entity_poly.pdbx_strand_id
1 'polypeptide(L)'
;MTLYQKMQLSPAVLRQHIRESFAQEKKQYVTALVLRSVLLLLFAIAYISIFTSFFGQKNSYVGVGSLCMLLSIRFVNYGYHIIDSLVALFFISSLYLINSFFLAGLPVILYFVVQLASLSFILLMTTTHPEYGNGGVYAFSYILITSNTVSGQHEILQRTGAVYLSFLFCGLVFLQKHSQANRTIRLHHICKGYSLHQTTYQWQLRLALGIAFALSIGKYLAIPRSMWMGFASMSLLLPQTHQVLSRGFSRMMGVAIGSVIFVLCLHLFPIEWVFLLGPLAGFCLGLTPHYGWASILNCFGALSAAYVLLGILPAGVIRIQNNFLGILCGLGTALLFQLFQRKPTKRVGESQC
;
A
#
# COMPACT_ATOMS: atom_id res chain seq x y z
N MET A 1 7.63 -29.16 -13.16
CA MET A 1 8.12 -28.16 -12.17
C MET A 1 8.25 -28.81 -10.81
N THR A 2 9.36 -28.58 -10.10
CA THR A 2 9.51 -29.00 -8.70
C THR A 2 8.58 -28.20 -7.78
N LEU A 3 8.31 -28.67 -6.56
CA LEU A 3 7.48 -27.94 -5.59
C LEU A 3 8.04 -26.53 -5.31
N TYR A 4 9.36 -26.40 -5.19
CA TYR A 4 10.02 -25.10 -5.03
C TYR A 4 9.75 -24.17 -6.20
N GLN A 5 9.88 -24.63 -7.44
CA GLN A 5 9.57 -23.83 -8.63
C GLN A 5 8.09 -23.41 -8.65
N LYS A 6 7.16 -24.31 -8.30
CA LYS A 6 5.73 -23.98 -8.18
C LYS A 6 5.50 -22.87 -7.14
N MET A 7 6.18 -22.92 -5.99
CA MET A 7 6.08 -21.86 -4.97
C MET A 7 6.60 -20.49 -5.44
N GLN A 8 7.46 -20.42 -6.46
CA GLN A 8 7.94 -19.13 -6.98
C GLN A 8 6.88 -18.42 -7.84
N LEU A 9 5.91 -19.15 -8.40
CA LEU A 9 4.84 -18.61 -9.22
C LEU A 9 3.96 -17.62 -8.45
N SER A 10 3.33 -16.69 -9.17
CA SER A 10 2.40 -15.76 -8.56
C SER A 10 1.13 -16.49 -8.09
N PRO A 11 0.43 -15.99 -7.06
CA PRO A 11 -0.83 -16.59 -6.61
C PRO A 11 -1.90 -16.67 -7.70
N ALA A 12 -1.90 -15.73 -8.66
CA ALA A 12 -2.81 -15.75 -9.80
C ALA A 12 -2.53 -16.95 -10.71
N VAL A 13 -1.26 -17.15 -11.09
CA VAL A 13 -0.81 -18.27 -11.93
C VAL A 13 -1.03 -19.61 -11.23
N LEU A 14 -0.73 -19.71 -9.93
CA LEU A 14 -1.03 -20.92 -9.16
C LEU A 14 -2.51 -21.28 -9.19
N ARG A 15 -3.39 -20.29 -9.00
CA ARG A 15 -4.85 -20.54 -9.05
C ARG A 15 -5.33 -20.92 -10.45
N GLN A 16 -4.72 -20.37 -11.49
CA GLN A 16 -5.00 -20.78 -12.86
C GLN A 16 -4.65 -22.27 -13.06
N HIS A 17 -3.43 -22.68 -12.71
CA HIS A 17 -3.03 -24.09 -12.78
C HIS A 17 -3.89 -25.01 -11.90
N ILE A 18 -4.33 -24.56 -10.71
CA ILE A 18 -5.24 -25.35 -9.86
C ILE A 18 -6.59 -25.63 -10.54
N ARG A 19 -7.07 -24.71 -11.40
CA ARG A 19 -8.32 -24.88 -12.15
C ARG A 19 -8.14 -25.80 -13.35
N GLU A 20 -6.98 -25.73 -14.00
CA GLU A 20 -6.67 -26.47 -15.22
C GLU A 20 -6.16 -27.90 -14.95
N SER A 21 -5.58 -28.16 -13.77
CA SER A 21 -5.01 -29.46 -13.40
C SER A 21 -5.99 -30.40 -12.71
N PHE A 22 -5.71 -31.71 -12.79
CA PHE A 22 -6.49 -32.78 -12.16
C PHE A 22 -5.66 -33.59 -11.13
N ALA A 23 -6.36 -34.22 -10.18
CA ALA A 23 -5.83 -35.17 -9.20
C ALA A 23 -4.50 -34.74 -8.52
N GLN A 24 -3.42 -35.50 -8.75
CA GLN A 24 -2.14 -35.32 -8.06
C GLN A 24 -1.46 -33.99 -8.42
N GLU A 25 -1.58 -33.54 -9.66
CA GLU A 25 -0.96 -32.29 -10.09
C GLU A 25 -1.65 -31.08 -9.44
N LYS A 26 -2.99 -31.11 -9.37
CA LYS A 26 -3.79 -30.13 -8.63
C LYS A 26 -3.39 -30.07 -7.16
N LYS A 27 -3.22 -31.23 -6.52
CA LYS A 27 -2.75 -31.31 -5.12
C LYS A 27 -1.42 -30.59 -4.94
N GLN A 28 -0.46 -30.79 -5.85
CA GLN A 28 0.83 -30.13 -5.77
C GLN A 28 0.74 -28.60 -5.90
N TYR A 29 -0.11 -28.06 -6.78
CA TYR A 29 -0.30 -26.61 -6.89
C TYR A 29 -1.03 -26.02 -5.67
N VAL A 30 -2.01 -26.73 -5.10
CA VAL A 30 -2.65 -26.34 -3.83
C VAL A 30 -1.63 -26.33 -2.69
N THR A 31 -0.83 -27.39 -2.57
CA THR A 31 0.25 -27.46 -1.57
C THR A 31 1.24 -26.31 -1.75
N ALA A 32 1.65 -26.00 -2.98
CA ALA A 32 2.53 -24.87 -3.25
C ALA A 32 1.91 -23.52 -2.82
N LEU A 33 0.62 -23.30 -3.09
CA LEU A 33 -0.10 -22.09 -2.70
C LEU A 33 -0.19 -21.94 -1.18
N VAL A 34 -0.56 -23.01 -0.47
CA VAL A 34 -0.68 -23.01 0.99
C VAL A 34 0.69 -22.83 1.63
N LEU A 35 1.68 -23.62 1.24
CA LEU A 35 3.02 -23.58 1.82
C LEU A 35 3.68 -22.20 1.60
N ARG A 36 3.57 -21.64 0.39
CA ARG A 36 4.02 -20.26 0.12
C ARG A 36 3.34 -19.26 1.06
N SER A 37 2.02 -19.36 1.26
CA SER A 37 1.27 -18.42 2.09
C SER A 37 1.64 -18.53 3.58
N VAL A 38 1.82 -19.75 4.09
CA VAL A 38 2.31 -19.99 5.47
C VAL A 38 3.72 -19.41 5.64
N LEU A 39 4.65 -19.72 4.72
CA LEU A 39 6.03 -19.24 4.81
C LEU A 39 6.11 -17.71 4.74
N LEU A 40 5.31 -17.08 3.88
CA LEU A 40 5.24 -15.61 3.81
C LEU A 40 4.69 -15.00 5.10
N LEU A 41 3.67 -15.62 5.70
CA LEU A 41 3.11 -15.17 6.97
C LEU A 41 4.12 -15.31 8.12
N LEU A 42 4.75 -16.49 8.25
CA LEU A 42 5.77 -16.74 9.27
C LEU A 42 6.96 -15.78 9.12
N PHE A 43 7.42 -15.56 7.88
CA PHE A 43 8.45 -14.57 7.60
C PHE A 43 8.00 -13.15 7.97
N ALA A 44 6.76 -12.76 7.65
CA ALA A 44 6.24 -11.45 8.00
C ALA A 44 6.19 -11.24 9.51
N ILE A 45 5.68 -12.21 10.27
CA ILE A 45 5.63 -12.18 11.72
C ILE A 45 7.05 -12.09 12.29
N ALA A 46 7.96 -12.96 11.87
CA ALA A 46 9.35 -12.94 12.34
C ALA A 46 10.02 -11.59 12.04
N TYR A 47 9.90 -11.10 10.81
CA TYR A 47 10.49 -9.84 10.38
C TYR A 47 9.98 -8.66 11.21
N ILE A 48 8.65 -8.51 11.34
CA ILE A 48 8.04 -7.39 12.07
C ILE A 48 8.36 -7.50 13.57
N SER A 49 8.31 -8.69 14.15
CA SER A 49 8.63 -8.90 15.58
C SER A 49 10.08 -8.58 15.90
N ILE A 50 11.04 -9.07 15.11
CA ILE A 50 12.46 -8.76 15.27
C ILE A 50 12.70 -7.26 15.09
N PHE A 51 12.15 -6.67 14.02
CA PHE A 51 12.29 -5.25 13.75
C PHE A 51 11.72 -4.39 14.89
N THR A 52 10.55 -4.76 15.41
CA THR A 52 9.90 -4.07 16.52
C THR A 52 10.64 -4.24 17.84
N SER A 53 11.32 -5.38 18.04
CA SER A 53 12.19 -5.59 19.22
C SER A 53 13.41 -4.66 19.20
N PHE A 54 14.00 -4.39 18.03
CA PHE A 54 15.16 -3.49 17.91
C PHE A 54 14.79 -2.00 17.99
N PHE A 55 13.67 -1.58 17.38
CA PHE A 55 13.32 -0.16 17.23
C PHE A 55 12.09 0.28 18.03
N GLY A 56 11.45 -0.63 18.76
CA GLY A 56 10.26 -0.34 19.57
C GLY A 56 8.93 -0.32 18.79
N GLN A 57 7.83 -0.36 19.53
CA GLN A 57 6.46 -0.49 18.98
C GLN A 57 6.04 0.68 18.08
N LYS A 58 6.50 1.91 18.36
CA LYS A 58 6.26 3.08 17.49
C LYS A 58 6.91 2.92 16.12
N ASN A 59 7.89 2.03 15.97
CA ASN A 59 8.58 1.76 14.72
C ASN A 59 8.09 0.53 13.95
N SER A 60 7.09 -0.18 14.48
CA SER A 60 6.48 -1.36 13.81
C SER A 60 5.98 -1.06 12.39
N TYR A 61 5.42 0.13 12.13
CA TYR A 61 4.96 0.54 10.80
C TYR A 61 6.08 0.74 9.77
N VAL A 62 7.30 1.07 10.22
CA VAL A 62 8.47 1.07 9.33
C VAL A 62 8.80 -0.36 8.94
N GLY A 63 8.76 -1.31 9.88
CA GLY A 63 8.95 -2.73 9.60
C GLY A 63 7.91 -3.30 8.64
N VAL A 64 6.61 -2.97 8.81
CA VAL A 64 5.55 -3.39 7.88
C VAL A 64 5.78 -2.78 6.49
N GLY A 65 6.05 -1.47 6.41
CA GLY A 65 6.31 -0.78 5.15
C GLY A 65 7.54 -1.35 4.42
N SER A 66 8.64 -1.57 5.14
CA SER A 66 9.87 -2.12 4.55
C SER A 66 9.72 -3.56 4.10
N LEU A 67 8.96 -4.38 4.83
CA LEU A 67 8.61 -5.72 4.37
C LEU A 67 7.82 -5.68 3.06
N CYS A 68 6.82 -4.81 2.95
CA CYS A 68 6.06 -4.65 1.71
C CYS A 68 6.95 -4.19 0.54
N MET A 69 7.82 -3.20 0.77
CA MET A 69 8.78 -2.73 -0.24
C MET A 69 9.75 -3.84 -0.66
N LEU A 70 10.31 -4.60 0.28
CA LEU A 70 11.19 -5.73 0.02
C LEU A 70 10.54 -6.79 -0.88
N LEU A 71 9.30 -7.19 -0.54
CA LEU A 71 8.55 -8.18 -1.31
C LEU A 71 8.24 -7.68 -2.73
N SER A 72 8.09 -6.37 -2.92
CA SER A 72 7.92 -5.75 -4.24
C SER A 72 9.23 -5.69 -5.03
N ILE A 73 10.31 -5.16 -4.44
CA ILE A 73 11.63 -5.02 -5.07
C ILE A 73 12.17 -6.37 -5.53
N ARG A 74 11.86 -7.46 -4.82
CA ARG A 74 12.25 -8.81 -5.23
C ARG A 74 11.85 -9.15 -6.68
N PHE A 75 10.76 -8.58 -7.18
CA PHE A 75 10.21 -8.89 -8.51
C PHE A 75 10.13 -7.68 -9.45
N VAL A 76 10.05 -6.46 -8.92
CA VAL A 76 9.77 -5.25 -9.70
C VAL A 76 10.88 -4.22 -9.45
N ASN A 77 11.50 -3.72 -10.52
CA ASN A 77 12.41 -2.58 -10.47
C ASN A 77 11.67 -1.26 -10.81
N TYR A 78 12.38 -0.13 -10.76
CA TYR A 78 11.78 1.17 -11.09
C TYR A 78 11.79 1.49 -12.59
N GLY A 79 12.37 0.63 -13.43
CA GLY A 79 12.44 0.81 -14.88
C GLY A 79 13.64 1.61 -15.39
N TYR A 80 14.56 2.02 -14.52
CA TYR A 80 15.79 2.74 -14.89
C TYR A 80 17.01 2.19 -14.14
N HIS A 81 18.19 2.72 -14.48
CA HIS A 81 19.50 2.24 -14.02
C HIS A 81 19.56 2.01 -12.51
N ILE A 82 20.23 0.94 -12.08
CA ILE A 82 20.21 0.48 -10.68
C ILE A 82 20.79 1.51 -9.70
N ILE A 83 21.88 2.19 -10.04
CA ILE A 83 22.46 3.24 -9.18
C ILE A 83 21.47 4.38 -8.96
N ASP A 84 20.83 4.84 -10.03
CA ASP A 84 19.80 5.87 -9.97
C ASP A 84 18.58 5.38 -9.16
N SER A 85 18.23 4.10 -9.25
CA SER A 85 17.15 3.49 -8.46
C SER A 85 17.48 3.44 -6.96
N LEU A 86 18.74 3.17 -6.59
CA LEU A 86 19.20 3.27 -5.20
C LEU A 86 19.17 4.70 -4.68
N VAL A 87 19.57 5.66 -5.51
CA VAL A 87 19.49 7.09 -5.19
C VAL A 87 18.03 7.50 -4.97
N ALA A 88 17.12 7.06 -5.83
CA ALA A 88 15.69 7.28 -5.66
C ALA A 88 15.17 6.65 -4.36
N LEU A 89 15.55 5.39 -4.07
CA LEU A 89 15.18 4.71 -2.83
C LEU A 89 15.69 5.46 -1.59
N PHE A 90 16.93 5.99 -1.63
CA PHE A 90 17.50 6.82 -0.57
C PHE A 90 16.64 8.07 -0.33
N PHE A 91 16.33 8.83 -1.38
CA PHE A 91 15.50 10.03 -1.26
C PHE A 91 14.09 9.71 -0.75
N ILE A 92 13.49 8.61 -1.20
CA ILE A 92 12.19 8.16 -0.70
C ILE A 92 12.26 7.82 0.80
N SER A 93 13.31 7.10 1.23
CA SER A 93 13.51 6.77 2.64
C SER A 93 13.75 8.03 3.49
N SER A 94 14.58 8.97 3.05
CA SER A 94 14.77 10.25 3.73
C SER A 94 13.47 11.05 3.79
N LEU A 95 12.66 11.03 2.73
CA LEU A 95 11.36 11.67 2.73
C LEU A 95 10.40 11.05 3.74
N TYR A 96 10.36 9.72 3.87
CA TYR A 96 9.56 9.04 4.91
C TYR A 96 9.98 9.49 6.31
N LEU A 97 11.29 9.58 6.54
CA LEU A 97 11.85 9.97 7.82
C LEU A 97 11.47 11.42 8.17
N ILE A 98 11.78 12.38 7.30
CA ILE A 98 11.53 13.80 7.53
C ILE A 98 10.02 14.01 7.76
N ASN A 99 9.17 13.45 6.90
CA ASN A 99 7.72 13.59 7.00
C ASN A 99 7.14 12.95 8.27
N SER A 100 7.78 11.91 8.83
CA SER A 100 7.34 11.31 10.10
C SER A 100 7.53 12.23 11.32
N PHE A 101 8.32 13.30 11.18
CA PHE A 101 8.59 14.25 12.25
C PHE A 101 7.73 15.52 12.14
N PHE A 102 7.68 16.15 10.95
CA PHE A 102 7.09 17.48 10.84
C PHE A 102 5.61 17.51 10.44
N LEU A 103 5.08 16.49 9.75
CA LEU A 103 3.72 16.55 9.19
C LEU A 103 2.64 16.80 10.26
N ALA A 104 2.85 16.29 11.47
CA ALA A 104 1.95 16.51 12.61
C ALA A 104 1.78 18.01 12.93
N GLY A 105 2.87 18.78 12.88
CA GLY A 105 2.89 20.19 13.26
C GLY A 105 2.41 21.16 12.19
N LEU A 106 2.24 20.71 10.94
CA LEU A 106 1.82 21.62 9.87
C LEU A 106 0.34 22.02 9.96
N PRO A 107 -0.02 23.24 9.56
CA PRO A 107 -1.41 23.62 9.31
C PRO A 107 -1.97 22.80 8.13
N VAL A 108 -3.29 22.66 8.06
CA VAL A 108 -3.98 21.76 7.11
C VAL A 108 -3.60 22.02 5.64
N ILE A 109 -3.47 23.28 5.23
CA ILE A 109 -3.11 23.63 3.85
C ILE A 109 -1.69 23.18 3.53
N LEU A 110 -0.71 23.46 4.39
CA LEU A 110 0.67 23.01 4.19
C LEU A 110 0.79 21.49 4.28
N TYR A 111 0.03 20.86 5.19
CA TYR A 111 -0.07 19.41 5.25
C TYR A 111 -0.52 18.83 3.91
N PHE A 112 -1.58 19.36 3.30
CA PHE A 112 -2.04 18.93 1.98
C PHE A 112 -0.96 19.09 0.90
N VAL A 113 -0.33 20.27 0.82
CA VAL A 113 0.71 20.56 -0.18
C VAL A 113 1.89 19.60 -0.04
N VAL A 114 2.36 19.36 1.18
CA VAL A 114 3.51 18.48 1.41
C VAL A 114 3.16 17.02 1.16
N GLN A 115 1.96 16.57 1.55
CA GLN A 115 1.47 15.22 1.22
C GLN A 115 1.41 15.01 -0.30
N LEU A 116 0.85 15.97 -1.03
CA LEU A 116 0.74 15.91 -2.49
C LEU A 116 2.12 15.86 -3.15
N ALA A 117 3.01 16.77 -2.79
CA ALA A 117 4.37 16.82 -3.34
C ALA A 117 5.15 15.52 -3.06
N SER A 118 5.05 15.02 -1.83
CA SER A 118 5.70 13.79 -1.39
C SER A 118 5.21 12.56 -2.15
N LEU A 119 3.89 12.39 -2.25
CA LEU A 119 3.29 11.26 -2.97
C LEU A 119 3.54 11.35 -4.47
N SER A 120 3.47 12.54 -5.06
CA SER A 120 3.83 12.75 -6.46
C SER A 120 5.29 12.37 -6.73
N PHE A 121 6.22 12.78 -5.85
CA PHE A 121 7.63 12.39 -5.96
C PHE A 121 7.81 10.88 -5.84
N ILE A 122 7.23 10.24 -4.81
CA ILE A 122 7.31 8.79 -4.60
C ILE A 122 6.79 8.04 -5.82
N LEU A 123 5.61 8.42 -6.34
CA LEU A 123 4.99 7.74 -7.48
C LEU A 123 5.80 7.95 -8.77
N LEU A 124 6.32 9.17 -9.00
CA LEU A 124 7.17 9.48 -10.14
C LEU A 124 8.46 8.64 -10.13
N MET A 125 9.12 8.57 -8.97
CA MET A 125 10.37 7.82 -8.82
C MET A 125 10.18 6.32 -8.92
N THR A 126 9.07 5.79 -8.41
CA THR A 126 8.89 4.33 -8.30
C THR A 126 8.17 3.73 -9.48
N THR A 127 7.35 4.49 -10.22
CA THR A 127 6.34 3.89 -11.12
C THR A 127 6.50 4.32 -12.57
N THR A 128 7.24 3.54 -13.35
CA THR A 128 7.20 3.63 -14.83
C THR A 128 6.02 2.85 -15.42
N HIS A 129 5.69 1.73 -14.78
CA HIS A 129 4.64 0.78 -15.18
C HIS A 129 3.61 0.61 -14.04
N PRO A 130 2.52 1.41 -14.02
CA PRO A 130 1.49 1.34 -12.97
C PRO A 130 0.93 -0.05 -12.73
N GLU A 131 0.83 -0.87 -13.77
CA GLU A 131 0.33 -2.25 -13.75
C GLU A 131 1.09 -3.17 -12.78
N TYR A 132 2.36 -2.88 -12.48
CA TYR A 132 3.15 -3.67 -11.53
C TYR A 132 2.85 -3.32 -10.07
N GLY A 133 2.09 -2.25 -9.82
CA GLY A 133 1.59 -1.90 -8.49
C GLY A 133 2.64 -1.38 -7.51
N ASN A 134 3.90 -1.19 -7.93
CA ASN A 134 4.98 -0.74 -7.06
C ASN A 134 4.68 0.64 -6.44
N GLY A 135 4.20 1.61 -7.20
CA GLY A 135 3.79 2.92 -6.67
C GLY A 135 2.77 2.82 -5.56
N GLY A 136 1.86 1.84 -5.65
CA GLY A 136 0.93 1.55 -4.58
C GLY A 136 1.64 1.09 -3.29
N VAL A 137 2.61 0.18 -3.40
CA VAL A 137 3.37 -0.33 -2.25
C VAL A 137 4.14 0.79 -1.53
N TYR A 138 4.77 1.70 -2.28
CA TYR A 138 5.50 2.83 -1.69
C TYR A 138 4.54 3.87 -1.09
N ALA A 139 3.43 4.20 -1.77
CA ALA A 139 2.39 5.07 -1.21
C ALA A 139 1.78 4.47 0.07
N PHE A 140 1.55 3.15 0.11
CA PHE A 140 1.09 2.44 1.31
C PHE A 140 2.09 2.58 2.48
N SER A 141 3.37 2.36 2.20
CA SER A 141 4.45 2.47 3.19
C SER A 141 4.58 3.91 3.71
N TYR A 142 4.48 4.89 2.82
CA TYR A 142 4.45 6.31 3.16
C TYR A 142 3.32 6.64 4.15
N ILE A 143 2.09 6.23 3.85
CA ILE A 143 0.92 6.46 4.71
C ILE A 143 1.16 5.83 6.10
N LEU A 144 1.66 4.59 6.16
CA LEU A 144 1.93 3.90 7.42
C LEU A 144 2.94 4.65 8.29
N ILE A 145 4.09 5.01 7.72
CA ILE A 145 5.21 5.60 8.47
C ILE A 145 4.87 7.02 8.91
N THR A 146 4.29 7.83 8.03
CA THR A 146 3.98 9.24 8.33
C THR A 146 2.78 9.43 9.24
N SER A 147 1.87 8.45 9.32
CA SER A 147 0.70 8.54 10.21
C SER A 147 1.00 8.17 11.66
N ASN A 148 2.20 7.66 11.96
CA ASN A 148 2.64 7.39 13.33
C ASN A 148 3.82 8.27 13.71
N THR A 149 3.50 9.49 14.10
CA THR A 149 4.47 10.56 14.35
C THR A 149 5.31 10.27 15.58
N VAL A 150 6.58 10.68 15.53
CA VAL A 150 7.51 10.55 16.65
C VAL A 150 8.10 11.92 16.96
N SER A 151 8.20 12.25 18.24
CA SER A 151 8.64 13.58 18.69
C SER A 151 9.74 13.53 19.76
N GLY A 152 9.85 12.43 20.51
CA GLY A 152 10.90 12.28 21.52
C GLY A 152 12.26 12.04 20.88
N GLN A 153 13.34 12.59 21.45
CA GLN A 153 14.71 12.43 20.92
C GLN A 153 15.09 10.96 20.70
N HIS A 154 14.80 10.10 21.68
CA HIS A 154 15.05 8.67 21.56
C HIS A 154 14.23 8.01 20.44
N GLU A 155 12.96 8.40 20.28
CA GLU A 155 12.08 7.87 19.25
C GLU A 155 12.51 8.31 17.84
N ILE A 156 12.99 9.54 17.72
CA ILE A 156 13.57 10.09 16.48
C ILE A 156 14.82 9.28 16.10
N LEU A 157 15.70 8.98 17.05
CA LEU A 157 16.88 8.16 16.81
C LEU A 157 16.49 6.74 16.35
N GLN A 158 15.55 6.10 17.05
CA GLN A 158 15.04 4.78 16.67
C GLN A 158 14.37 4.80 15.29
N ARG A 159 13.58 5.83 14.97
CA ARG A 159 12.95 5.99 13.65
C ARG A 159 13.98 6.16 12.55
N THR A 160 15.03 6.95 12.82
CA THR A 160 16.15 7.16 11.90
C THR A 160 16.87 5.85 11.62
N GLY A 161 17.24 5.11 12.68
CA GLY A 161 17.86 3.80 12.54
C GLY A 161 16.96 2.80 11.80
N ALA A 162 15.67 2.76 12.12
CA ALA A 162 14.69 1.89 11.49
C ALA A 162 14.60 2.16 9.97
N VAL A 163 14.39 3.42 9.58
CA VAL A 163 14.22 3.80 8.16
C VAL A 163 15.49 3.53 7.36
N TYR A 164 16.67 3.88 7.89
CA TYR A 164 17.92 3.64 7.17
C TYR A 164 18.35 2.18 7.15
N LEU A 165 18.04 1.38 8.19
CA LEU A 165 18.23 -0.06 8.11
C LEU A 165 17.31 -0.69 7.06
N SER A 166 16.06 -0.25 6.98
CA SER A 166 15.12 -0.65 5.93
C SER A 166 15.63 -0.27 4.54
N PHE A 167 16.20 0.93 4.38
CA PHE A 167 16.86 1.37 3.14
C PHE A 167 18.00 0.43 2.76
N LEU A 168 18.92 0.13 3.69
CA LEU A 168 20.06 -0.74 3.43
C LEU A 168 19.60 -2.14 3.00
N PHE A 169 18.63 -2.73 3.71
CA PHE A 169 18.13 -4.05 3.39
C PHE A 169 17.42 -4.10 2.04
N CYS A 170 16.54 -3.13 1.78
CA CYS A 170 15.86 -3.00 0.49
C CYS A 170 16.87 -2.75 -0.64
N GLY A 171 17.86 -1.89 -0.44
CA GLY A 171 18.89 -1.54 -1.41
C GLY A 171 19.81 -2.72 -1.75
N LEU A 172 20.21 -3.52 -0.76
CA LEU A 172 21.00 -4.74 -1.00
C LEU A 172 20.23 -5.74 -1.86
N VAL A 173 18.95 -5.98 -1.55
CA VAL A 173 18.11 -6.86 -2.37
C VAL A 173 17.87 -6.27 -3.75
N PHE A 174 17.71 -4.94 -3.85
CA PHE A 174 17.56 -4.25 -5.12
C PHE A 174 18.79 -4.46 -6.01
N LEU A 175 20.00 -4.27 -5.47
CA LEU A 175 21.26 -4.53 -6.15
C LEU A 175 21.37 -5.98 -6.60
N GLN A 176 21.11 -6.92 -5.70
CA GLN A 176 21.24 -8.34 -5.99
C GLN A 176 20.28 -8.81 -7.09
N LYS A 177 19.04 -8.30 -7.10
CA LYS A 177 18.01 -8.74 -8.04
C LYS A 177 17.99 -7.99 -9.36
N HIS A 178 18.42 -6.73 -9.36
CA HIS A 178 18.25 -5.82 -10.48
C HIS A 178 19.55 -5.11 -10.86
N SER A 179 20.72 -5.67 -10.56
CA SER A 179 22.03 -5.13 -10.96
C SER A 179 22.13 -4.85 -12.46
N GLN A 180 21.38 -5.60 -13.28
CA GLN A 180 21.34 -5.46 -14.73
C GLN A 180 20.12 -4.68 -15.25
N ALA A 181 19.34 -4.06 -14.37
CA ALA A 181 18.16 -3.30 -14.78
C ALA A 181 18.54 -2.12 -15.67
N ASN A 182 17.85 -2.04 -16.82
CA ASN A 182 17.84 -0.97 -17.83
C ASN A 182 19.02 -0.01 -17.75
N ARG A 183 20.19 -0.44 -18.25
CA ARG A 183 21.42 0.35 -18.20
C ARG A 183 21.37 1.66 -19.02
N THR A 184 20.44 1.74 -19.97
CA THR A 184 20.31 2.87 -20.91
C THR A 184 19.42 4.00 -20.38
N ILE A 185 18.44 3.70 -19.53
CA ILE A 185 17.51 4.68 -19.00
C ILE A 185 18.05 5.21 -17.66
N ARG A 186 18.33 6.50 -17.60
CA ARG A 186 18.73 7.21 -16.39
C ARG A 186 17.55 7.94 -15.76
N LEU A 187 17.61 8.24 -14.46
CA LEU A 187 16.55 8.94 -13.73
C LEU A 187 16.20 10.29 -14.35
N HIS A 188 17.20 11.03 -14.84
CA HIS A 188 16.95 12.33 -15.47
C HIS A 188 16.10 12.22 -16.75
N HIS A 189 16.08 11.07 -17.44
CA HIS A 189 15.18 10.84 -18.58
C HIS A 189 13.73 10.76 -18.12
N ILE A 190 13.46 10.17 -16.95
CA ILE A 190 12.12 10.11 -16.36
C ILE A 190 11.66 11.53 -15.99
N CYS A 191 12.53 12.30 -15.34
CA CYS A 191 12.21 13.69 -14.96
C CYS A 191 11.99 14.59 -16.19
N LYS A 192 12.82 14.47 -17.24
CA LYS A 192 12.66 15.25 -18.49
C LYS A 192 11.46 14.80 -19.31
N GLY A 193 11.12 13.52 -19.27
CA GLY A 193 9.99 12.93 -19.98
C GLY A 193 8.63 13.18 -19.31
N TYR A 194 8.59 13.92 -18.20
CA TYR A 194 7.35 14.21 -17.49
C TYR A 194 6.39 15.01 -18.37
N SER A 195 5.21 14.46 -18.61
CA SER A 195 4.15 15.14 -19.36
C SER A 195 2.77 14.79 -18.82
N LEU A 196 1.99 15.80 -18.47
CA LEU A 196 0.60 15.65 -18.01
C LEU A 196 -0.33 15.05 -19.08
N HIS A 197 0.13 14.87 -20.32
CA HIS A 197 -0.62 14.19 -21.37
C HIS A 197 -0.51 12.66 -21.30
N GLN A 198 0.53 12.13 -20.65
CA GLN A 198 0.72 10.68 -20.56
C GLN A 198 -0.18 10.10 -19.47
N THR A 199 -0.80 8.96 -19.79
CA THR A 199 -1.73 8.24 -18.90
C THR A 199 -1.09 7.83 -17.58
N THR A 200 0.19 7.45 -17.59
CA THR A 200 0.96 7.10 -16.39
C THR A 200 1.05 8.28 -15.41
N TYR A 201 1.48 9.46 -15.87
CA TYR A 201 1.63 10.63 -15.00
C TYR A 201 0.29 11.18 -14.52
N GLN A 202 -0.75 11.13 -15.36
CA GLN A 202 -2.11 11.45 -14.94
C GLN A 202 -2.59 10.50 -13.83
N TRP A 203 -2.32 9.20 -13.97
CA TRP A 203 -2.66 8.23 -12.95
C TRP A 203 -1.89 8.48 -11.63
N GLN A 204 -0.59 8.75 -11.70
CA GLN A 204 0.23 9.07 -10.52
C GLN A 204 -0.31 10.31 -9.79
N LEU A 205 -0.60 11.38 -10.53
CA LEU A 205 -1.17 12.60 -9.96
C LEU A 205 -2.55 12.36 -9.35
N ARG A 206 -3.41 11.59 -10.04
CA ARG A 206 -4.73 11.20 -9.53
C ARG A 206 -4.63 10.46 -8.21
N LEU A 207 -3.71 9.48 -8.12
CA LEU A 207 -3.50 8.70 -6.91
C LEU A 207 -2.94 9.57 -5.77
N ALA A 208 -1.91 10.39 -6.04
CA ALA A 208 -1.32 11.30 -5.07
C ALA A 208 -2.36 12.28 -4.51
N LEU A 209 -3.15 12.91 -5.40
CA LEU A 209 -4.18 13.87 -5.03
C LEU A 209 -5.25 13.23 -4.13
N GLY A 210 -5.73 12.03 -4.49
CA GLY A 210 -6.78 11.37 -3.72
C GLY A 210 -6.34 10.93 -2.34
N ILE A 211 -5.09 10.51 -2.18
CA ILE A 211 -4.52 10.17 -0.87
C ILE A 211 -4.29 11.44 -0.05
N ALA A 212 -3.65 12.46 -0.64
CA ALA A 212 -3.37 13.72 0.04
C ALA A 212 -4.65 14.41 0.55
N PHE A 213 -5.70 14.42 -0.28
CA PHE A 213 -7.00 14.97 0.09
C PHE A 213 -7.64 14.20 1.24
N ALA A 214 -7.67 12.86 1.16
CA ALA A 214 -8.22 12.01 2.21
C ALA A 214 -7.51 12.21 3.56
N LEU A 215 -6.18 12.27 3.56
CA LEU A 215 -5.42 12.48 4.79
C LEU A 215 -5.60 13.91 5.35
N SER A 216 -5.73 14.91 4.48
CA SER A 216 -5.92 16.30 4.88
C SER A 216 -7.30 16.55 5.50
N ILE A 217 -8.36 15.94 4.95
CA ILE A 217 -9.68 15.92 5.57
C ILE A 217 -9.62 15.22 6.93
N GLY A 218 -8.94 14.07 7.00
CA GLY A 218 -8.76 13.36 8.26
C GLY A 218 -8.07 14.21 9.32
N LYS A 219 -7.05 14.99 8.94
CA LYS A 219 -6.37 15.94 9.84
C LYS A 219 -7.28 17.11 10.24
N TYR A 220 -7.98 17.72 9.29
CA TYR A 220 -8.90 18.84 9.54
C TYR A 220 -10.01 18.46 10.54
N LEU A 221 -10.58 17.27 10.37
CA LEU A 221 -11.63 16.73 11.24
C LEU A 221 -11.09 16.05 12.51
N ALA A 222 -9.77 16.04 12.73
CA ALA A 222 -9.09 15.34 13.83
C ALA A 222 -9.50 13.86 13.97
N ILE A 223 -9.73 13.17 12.84
CA ILE A 223 -10.21 11.78 12.83
C ILE A 223 -9.08 10.83 13.29
N PRO A 224 -9.32 10.02 14.34
CA PRO A 224 -8.38 8.98 14.75
C PRO A 224 -8.11 8.01 13.59
N ARG A 225 -6.83 7.64 13.41
CA ARG A 225 -6.38 6.68 12.39
C ARG A 225 -6.77 7.08 10.94
N SER A 226 -6.68 8.37 10.61
CA SER A 226 -6.91 8.92 9.27
C SER A 226 -6.14 8.22 8.13
N MET A 227 -5.04 7.51 8.44
CA MET A 227 -4.37 6.56 7.54
C MET A 227 -5.34 5.62 6.79
N TRP A 228 -6.42 5.19 7.45
CA TRP A 228 -7.42 4.31 6.87
C TRP A 228 -8.24 4.97 5.76
N MET A 229 -8.46 6.29 5.84
CA MET A 229 -9.04 7.08 4.75
C MET A 229 -8.08 7.08 3.55
N GLY A 230 -6.79 7.29 3.81
CA GLY A 230 -5.73 7.22 2.79
C GLY A 230 -5.73 5.87 2.05
N PHE A 231 -5.76 4.75 2.79
CA PHE A 231 -5.82 3.41 2.17
C PHE A 231 -7.12 3.15 1.41
N ALA A 232 -8.25 3.67 1.88
CA ALA A 232 -9.51 3.56 1.17
C ALA A 232 -9.46 4.31 -0.17
N SER A 233 -9.07 5.58 -0.14
CA SER A 233 -8.89 6.41 -1.35
C SER A 233 -7.90 5.76 -2.33
N MET A 234 -6.73 5.37 -1.84
CA MET A 234 -5.69 4.68 -2.61
C MET A 234 -6.23 3.44 -3.32
N SER A 235 -6.96 2.57 -2.61
CA SER A 235 -7.44 1.29 -3.16
C SER A 235 -8.41 1.45 -4.35
N LEU A 236 -9.17 2.55 -4.39
CA LEU A 236 -10.08 2.89 -5.48
C LEU A 236 -9.32 3.45 -6.70
N LEU A 237 -8.22 4.17 -6.45
CA LEU A 237 -7.47 4.94 -7.45
C LEU A 237 -6.30 4.19 -8.08
N LEU A 238 -6.04 2.94 -7.68
CA LEU A 238 -5.11 2.03 -8.33
C LEU A 238 -5.41 1.88 -9.85
N PRO A 239 -4.44 1.42 -10.68
CA PRO A 239 -4.46 1.58 -12.14
C PRO A 239 -5.45 0.67 -12.90
N GLN A 240 -6.51 0.21 -12.24
CA GLN A 240 -7.59 -0.55 -12.86
C GLN A 240 -8.72 0.42 -13.24
N THR A 241 -8.92 0.60 -14.54
CA THR A 241 -9.74 1.66 -15.15
C THR A 241 -11.24 1.39 -15.10
N HIS A 242 -11.66 0.13 -14.94
CA HIS A 242 -13.06 -0.23 -14.98
C HIS A 242 -13.58 -0.52 -13.56
N GLN A 243 -14.68 0.17 -13.21
CA GLN A 243 -15.50 -0.07 -12.01
C GLN A 243 -15.04 0.57 -10.69
N VAL A 244 -14.59 1.82 -10.67
CA VAL A 244 -14.28 2.55 -9.40
C VAL A 244 -15.45 2.50 -8.40
N LEU A 245 -16.69 2.68 -8.87
CA LEU A 245 -17.90 2.58 -8.04
C LEU A 245 -18.13 1.16 -7.48
N SER A 246 -18.02 0.12 -8.31
CA SER A 246 -18.16 -1.28 -7.87
C SER A 246 -17.11 -1.64 -6.82
N ARG A 247 -15.86 -1.20 -7.03
CA ARG A 247 -14.78 -1.39 -6.06
C ARG A 247 -15.05 -0.63 -4.77
N GLY A 248 -15.55 0.59 -4.86
CA GLY A 248 -16.01 1.37 -3.70
C GLY A 248 -17.07 0.61 -2.90
N PHE A 249 -18.12 0.11 -3.57
CA PHE A 249 -19.19 -0.65 -2.94
C PHE A 249 -18.69 -1.96 -2.33
N SER A 250 -17.90 -2.74 -3.06
CA SER A 250 -17.31 -4.00 -2.59
C SER A 250 -16.43 -3.78 -1.36
N ARG A 251 -15.65 -2.70 -1.34
CA ARG A 251 -14.83 -2.32 -0.18
C ARG A 251 -15.70 -1.89 1.00
N MET A 252 -16.73 -1.08 0.77
CA MET A 252 -17.63 -0.61 1.82
C MET A 252 -18.33 -1.78 2.51
N MET A 253 -18.92 -2.68 1.72
CA MET A 253 -19.53 -3.91 2.22
C MET A 253 -18.52 -4.78 2.96
N GLY A 254 -17.34 -5.02 2.36
CA GLY A 254 -16.32 -5.85 2.97
C GLY A 254 -15.81 -5.28 4.30
N VAL A 255 -15.60 -3.96 4.39
CA VAL A 255 -15.16 -3.32 5.62
C VAL A 255 -16.24 -3.32 6.69
N ALA A 256 -17.50 -3.09 6.33
CA ALA A 256 -18.62 -3.17 7.27
C ALA A 256 -18.75 -4.59 7.84
N ILE A 257 -18.83 -5.60 6.97
CA ILE A 257 -18.93 -7.02 7.36
C ILE A 257 -17.71 -7.43 8.20
N GLY A 258 -16.50 -7.12 7.76
CA GLY A 258 -15.28 -7.47 8.48
C GLY A 258 -15.17 -6.80 9.86
N SER A 259 -15.66 -5.57 10.00
CA SER A 259 -15.67 -4.87 11.29
C SER A 259 -16.69 -5.49 12.25
N VAL A 260 -17.88 -5.83 11.76
CA VAL A 260 -18.90 -6.53 12.57
C VAL A 260 -18.41 -7.90 13.01
N ILE A 261 -17.87 -8.71 12.09
CA ILE A 261 -17.34 -10.04 12.42
C ILE A 261 -16.22 -9.92 13.46
N PHE A 262 -15.28 -8.97 13.29
CA PHE A 262 -14.21 -8.79 14.25
C PHE A 262 -14.71 -8.43 15.65
N VAL A 263 -15.68 -7.51 15.76
CA VAL A 263 -16.32 -7.16 17.04
C VAL A 263 -17.01 -8.36 17.67
N LEU A 264 -17.75 -9.16 16.89
CA LEU A 264 -18.37 -10.40 17.37
C LEU A 264 -17.32 -11.39 17.88
N CYS A 265 -16.22 -11.58 17.15
CA CYS A 265 -15.11 -12.42 17.61
C CYS A 265 -14.53 -11.96 18.96
N LEU A 266 -14.43 -10.65 19.20
CA LEU A 266 -13.95 -10.13 20.48
C LEU A 266 -14.92 -10.37 21.65
N HIS A 267 -16.21 -10.53 21.37
CA HIS A 267 -17.20 -10.88 22.41
C HIS A 267 -17.32 -12.38 22.64
N LEU A 268 -17.05 -13.20 21.62
CA LEU A 268 -17.21 -14.65 21.68
C LEU A 268 -15.96 -15.38 22.14
N PHE A 269 -14.77 -14.86 21.82
CA PHE A 269 -13.51 -15.54 22.13
C PHE A 269 -12.89 -15.05 23.43
N PRO A 270 -12.18 -15.95 24.16
CA PRO A 270 -11.35 -15.54 25.28
C PRO A 270 -10.25 -14.58 24.81
N ILE A 271 -9.83 -13.67 25.68
CA ILE A 271 -8.87 -12.61 25.34
C ILE A 271 -7.52 -13.17 24.87
N GLU A 272 -7.16 -14.37 25.35
CA GLU A 272 -5.96 -15.11 25.00
C GLU A 272 -5.92 -15.55 23.53
N TRP A 273 -7.06 -15.62 22.83
CA TRP A 273 -7.11 -16.04 21.42
C TRP A 273 -7.11 -14.86 20.45
N VAL A 274 -7.29 -13.63 20.94
CA VAL A 274 -7.44 -12.43 20.10
C VAL A 274 -6.18 -12.15 19.27
N PHE A 275 -5.00 -12.48 19.79
CA PHE A 275 -3.74 -12.27 19.07
C PHE A 275 -3.66 -13.09 17.76
N LEU A 276 -4.42 -14.19 17.65
CA LEU A 276 -4.44 -15.05 16.46
C LEU A 276 -5.32 -14.50 15.33
N LEU A 277 -6.27 -13.60 15.63
CA LEU A 277 -7.22 -13.08 14.65
C LEU A 277 -6.53 -12.39 13.46
N GLY A 278 -5.52 -11.55 13.74
CA GLY A 278 -4.74 -10.86 12.71
C GLY A 278 -3.95 -11.83 11.82
N PRO A 279 -3.08 -12.69 12.39
CA PRO A 279 -2.34 -13.71 11.63
C PRO A 279 -3.22 -14.65 10.81
N LEU A 280 -4.32 -15.16 11.37
CA LEU A 280 -5.25 -16.04 10.66
C LEU A 280 -5.91 -15.33 9.48
N ALA A 281 -6.34 -14.07 9.67
CA ALA A 281 -6.86 -13.28 8.57
C ALA A 281 -5.80 -13.02 7.48
N GLY A 282 -4.54 -12.78 7.87
CA GLY A 282 -3.40 -12.65 6.95
C GLY A 282 -3.15 -13.92 6.13
N PHE A 283 -3.24 -15.10 6.76
CA PHE A 283 -3.15 -16.39 6.06
C PHE A 283 -4.28 -16.53 5.03
N CYS A 284 -5.53 -16.32 5.45
CA CYS A 284 -6.70 -16.39 4.57
C CYS A 284 -6.62 -15.38 3.42
N LEU A 285 -6.05 -14.20 3.66
CA LEU A 285 -5.85 -13.17 2.65
C LEU A 285 -4.91 -13.66 1.54
N GLY A 286 -3.83 -14.37 1.88
CA GLY A 286 -2.91 -14.97 0.92
C GLY A 286 -3.56 -16.00 -0.02
N LEU A 287 -4.60 -16.69 0.46
CA LEU A 287 -5.35 -17.67 -0.32
C LEU A 287 -6.44 -17.05 -1.20
N THR A 288 -6.91 -15.86 -0.84
CA THR A 288 -8.10 -15.23 -1.44
C THR A 288 -7.77 -14.47 -2.74
N PRO A 289 -8.47 -14.74 -3.86
CA PRO A 289 -8.34 -13.95 -5.09
C PRO A 289 -9.31 -12.76 -5.16
N HIS A 290 -10.38 -12.79 -4.37
CA HIS A 290 -11.51 -11.87 -4.49
C HIS A 290 -11.32 -10.62 -3.64
N TYR A 291 -11.51 -9.45 -4.25
CA TYR A 291 -11.32 -8.16 -3.60
C TYR A 291 -12.28 -7.91 -2.41
N GLY A 292 -13.54 -8.35 -2.51
CA GLY A 292 -14.52 -8.22 -1.41
C GLY A 292 -14.09 -9.01 -0.16
N TRP A 293 -13.74 -10.28 -0.33
CA TRP A 293 -13.21 -11.13 0.74
C TRP A 293 -11.90 -10.59 1.32
N ALA A 294 -11.00 -10.11 0.45
CA ALA A 294 -9.79 -9.42 0.90
C ALA A 294 -10.11 -8.18 1.75
N SER A 295 -11.16 -7.43 1.41
CA SER A 295 -11.59 -6.25 2.18
C SER A 295 -12.13 -6.61 3.57
N ILE A 296 -12.81 -7.75 3.71
CA ILE A 296 -13.25 -8.30 5.01
C ILE A 296 -12.03 -8.64 5.86
N LEU A 297 -11.11 -9.45 5.32
CA LEU A 297 -9.94 -9.95 6.05
C LEU A 297 -8.96 -8.84 6.44
N ASN A 298 -8.81 -7.82 5.58
CA ASN A 298 -7.97 -6.65 5.86
C ASN A 298 -8.43 -5.85 7.10
N CYS A 299 -9.67 -6.00 7.55
CA CYS A 299 -10.14 -5.36 8.78
C CYS A 299 -9.46 -5.94 10.02
N PHE A 300 -9.16 -7.24 10.05
CA PHE A 300 -8.69 -7.92 11.26
C PHE A 300 -7.34 -7.35 11.71
N GLY A 301 -6.36 -7.26 10.81
CA GLY A 301 -5.06 -6.67 11.14
C GLY A 301 -5.15 -5.21 11.57
N ALA A 302 -6.02 -4.41 10.94
CA ALA A 302 -6.23 -3.02 11.30
C ALA A 302 -6.91 -2.87 12.68
N LEU A 303 -7.94 -3.68 12.93
CA LEU A 303 -8.73 -3.63 14.15
C LEU A 303 -7.99 -4.24 15.33
N SER A 304 -7.15 -5.27 15.15
CA SER A 304 -6.26 -5.83 16.18
C SER A 304 -5.37 -4.78 16.83
N ALA A 305 -4.93 -3.75 16.09
CA ALA A 305 -4.17 -2.64 16.67
C ALA A 305 -5.06 -1.53 17.25
N ALA A 306 -6.29 -1.39 16.76
CA ALA A 306 -7.18 -0.28 17.13
C ALA A 306 -8.03 -0.58 18.37
N TYR A 307 -8.48 -1.82 18.58
CA TYR A 307 -9.33 -2.17 19.73
C TYR A 307 -8.60 -1.99 21.05
N VAL A 308 -7.27 -2.23 21.07
CA VAL A 308 -6.41 -2.01 22.24
C VAL A 308 -6.40 -0.54 22.67
N LEU A 309 -6.55 0.39 21.72
CA LEU A 309 -6.45 1.83 21.96
C LEU A 309 -7.81 2.51 22.14
N LEU A 310 -8.83 2.05 21.41
CA LEU A 310 -10.13 2.73 21.31
C LEU A 310 -11.26 1.94 21.97
N GLY A 311 -11.00 0.69 22.39
CA GLY A 311 -12.04 -0.25 22.81
C GLY A 311 -12.72 -0.96 21.63
N ILE A 312 -13.55 -1.95 21.95
CA ILE A 312 -14.14 -2.89 20.99
C ILE A 312 -15.05 -2.18 19.96
N LEU A 313 -16.14 -1.56 20.44
CA LEU A 313 -17.11 -0.91 19.56
C LEU A 313 -16.54 0.31 18.82
N PRO A 314 -15.82 1.25 19.47
CA PRO A 314 -15.29 2.42 18.77
C PRO A 314 -14.29 2.06 17.67
N ALA A 315 -13.50 0.99 17.84
CA ALA A 315 -12.59 0.52 16.80
C ALA A 315 -13.35 0.07 15.53
N GLY A 316 -14.46 -0.65 15.69
CA GLY A 316 -15.31 -1.04 14.55
C GLY A 316 -15.95 0.17 13.86
N VAL A 317 -16.53 1.07 14.65
CA VAL A 317 -17.21 2.29 14.14
C VAL A 317 -16.23 3.18 13.36
N ILE A 318 -15.06 3.48 13.96
CA ILE A 318 -14.08 4.38 13.34
C ILE A 318 -13.49 3.77 12.07
N ARG A 319 -13.41 2.43 11.98
CA ARG A 319 -12.97 1.72 10.77
C ARG A 319 -13.94 1.90 9.61
N ILE A 320 -15.24 1.77 9.89
CA ILE A 320 -16.30 1.98 8.90
C ILE A 320 -16.33 3.45 8.47
N GLN A 321 -16.30 4.38 9.42
CA GLN A 321 -16.32 5.83 9.16
C GLN A 321 -15.12 6.28 8.30
N ASN A 322 -13.89 5.93 8.70
CA ASN A 322 -12.69 6.25 7.92
C ASN A 322 -12.75 5.67 6.50
N ASN A 323 -13.26 4.44 6.37
CA ASN A 323 -13.36 3.82 5.06
C ASN A 323 -14.39 4.53 4.17
N PHE A 324 -15.55 4.89 4.70
CA PHE A 324 -16.58 5.64 3.99
C PHE A 324 -16.04 7.00 3.50
N LEU A 325 -15.44 7.79 4.40
CA LEU A 325 -14.88 9.10 4.04
C LEU A 325 -13.74 8.97 3.02
N GLY A 326 -12.86 7.97 3.17
CA GLY A 326 -11.80 7.72 2.20
C GLY A 326 -12.33 7.30 0.82
N ILE A 327 -13.42 6.52 0.76
CA ILE A 327 -14.12 6.20 -0.49
C ILE A 327 -14.67 7.46 -1.15
N LEU A 328 -15.32 8.36 -0.39
CA LEU A 328 -15.81 9.62 -0.93
C LEU A 328 -14.69 10.49 -1.50
N CYS A 329 -13.55 10.59 -0.81
CA CYS A 329 -12.38 11.30 -1.30
C CYS A 329 -11.83 10.70 -2.60
N GLY A 330 -11.75 9.36 -2.67
CA GLY A 330 -11.31 8.64 -3.86
C GLY A 330 -12.24 8.84 -5.05
N LEU A 331 -13.56 8.74 -4.82
CA LEU A 331 -14.59 8.97 -5.84
C LEU A 331 -14.60 10.42 -6.33
N GLY A 332 -14.51 11.39 -5.43
CA GLY A 332 -14.42 12.81 -5.78
C GLY A 332 -13.20 13.09 -6.65
N THR A 333 -12.04 12.53 -6.29
CA THR A 333 -10.81 12.66 -7.09
C THR A 333 -10.93 11.99 -8.46
N ALA A 334 -11.53 10.80 -8.52
CA ALA A 334 -11.78 10.12 -9.79
C ALA A 334 -12.70 10.93 -10.70
N LEU A 335 -13.77 11.52 -10.15
CA LEU A 335 -14.70 12.38 -10.88
C LEU A 335 -14.00 13.64 -11.41
N LEU A 336 -13.21 14.32 -10.57
CA LEU A 336 -12.43 15.50 -11.00
C LEU A 336 -11.56 15.17 -12.21
N PHE A 337 -10.82 14.07 -12.18
CA PHE A 337 -9.98 13.66 -13.31
C PHE A 337 -10.78 13.29 -14.57
N GLN A 338 -11.95 12.65 -14.42
CA GLN A 338 -12.84 12.39 -15.55
C GLN A 338 -13.35 13.69 -16.19
N LEU A 339 -13.66 14.72 -15.40
CA LEU A 339 -14.08 16.02 -15.92
C LEU A 339 -12.95 16.74 -16.64
N PHE A 340 -11.71 16.68 -16.12
CA PHE A 340 -10.54 17.26 -16.78
C PHE A 340 -10.21 16.58 -18.12
N GLN A 341 -10.35 15.26 -18.20
CA GLN A 341 -10.10 14.49 -19.43
C GLN A 341 -11.21 14.65 -20.49
N ARG A 342 -12.42 15.08 -20.10
CA ARG A 342 -13.56 15.29 -21.00
C ARG A 342 -13.59 16.66 -21.69
N LYS A 343 -12.67 17.59 -21.40
CA LYS A 343 -12.63 18.87 -22.14
C LYS A 343 -12.34 18.59 -23.62
N PRO A 344 -13.18 19.06 -24.56
CA PRO A 344 -13.02 18.77 -25.97
C PRO A 344 -11.79 19.50 -26.49
N THR A 345 -10.78 18.76 -26.95
CA THR A 345 -9.88 19.26 -27.98
C THR A 345 -10.77 19.74 -29.13
N LYS A 346 -10.79 21.05 -29.37
CA LYS A 346 -11.45 21.64 -30.54
C LYS A 346 -10.99 20.84 -31.76
N ARG A 347 -11.93 20.23 -32.48
CA ARG A 347 -11.66 19.73 -33.84
C ARG A 347 -11.23 20.95 -34.65
N VAL A 348 -9.93 21.08 -34.88
CA VAL A 348 -9.40 21.97 -35.91
C VAL A 348 -9.98 21.44 -37.22
N GLY A 349 -10.68 22.33 -37.92
CA GLY A 349 -11.64 21.99 -38.96
C GLY A 349 -11.02 21.21 -40.11
N GLU A 350 -11.72 20.17 -40.53
CA GLU A 350 -11.78 19.80 -41.93
C GLU A 350 -12.93 20.62 -42.54
N SER A 351 -12.60 21.87 -42.86
CA SER A 351 -13.25 22.58 -43.95
C SER A 351 -12.33 22.45 -45.16
N GLN A 352 -12.79 21.77 -46.21
CA GLN A 352 -12.82 22.23 -47.60
C GLN A 352 -12.84 21.03 -48.56
N CYS A 353 -13.93 21.01 -49.34
CA CYS A 353 -14.15 20.49 -50.69
C CYS A 353 -13.66 19.10 -51.08
#